data_AF-A0A2R6JBU5-F1
#
_entry.id   AF-A0A2R6JBU5-F1
#
_cell.length_a   1.000
_cell.length_b   1.000
_cell.length_c   1.000
_cell.angle_alpha   90.00
_cell.angle_beta   90.00
_cell.angle_gamma   90.00
#
_symmetry.space_group_name_H-M   'P 1'
#
loop_
_entity.id
_entity.type
_entity.pdbx_description
1 polymer ?
#
loop_
_entity_poly.entity_id
_entity_poly.type
_entity_poly.pdbx_seq_one_letter_code
_entity_poly.pdbx_strand_id
1 'polypeptide(L)' 'MTDYTVEFVGTGEELTVSDKETILSRCLEEGIAQEYSCRVGMCLACTAEIIEGEVTQPAARGFTDEEAE' A
#
# COMPACT_ATOMS: atom_id res chain seq x y z
N MET A 1 -12.11 12.38 -9.16
CA MET A 1 -11.77 11.06 -8.61
C MET A 1 -10.75 10.55 -9.59
N THR A 2 -9.52 10.47 -9.10
CA THR A 2 -8.37 10.09 -9.91
C THR A 2 -8.02 8.68 -9.51
N ASP A 3 -7.88 7.81 -10.50
CA ASP A 3 -7.47 6.44 -10.29
C ASP A 3 -6.00 6.31 -10.68
N TYR A 4 -5.28 5.50 -9.92
CA TYR A 4 -3.87 5.19 -10.11
C TYR A 4 -3.70 3.69 -10.30
N THR A 5 -2.73 3.30 -11.12
CA THR A 5 -2.33 1.90 -11.26
C THR A 5 -1.19 1.61 -10.28
N VAL A 6 -1.33 0.54 -9.50
CA VAL A 6 -0.31 0.02 -8.59
C VAL A 6 0.09 -1.37 -9.09
N GLU A 7 1.38 -1.57 -9.30
CA GLU A 7 1.96 -2.85 -9.71
C GLU A 7 2.75 -3.49 -8.56
N PHE A 8 2.48 -4.76 -8.26
CA PHE A 8 3.29 -5.57 -7.36
C PHE A 8 4.34 -6.33 -8.16
N VAL A 9 5.50 -5.71 -8.38
CA VAL A 9 6.58 -6.24 -9.26
C VAL A 9 7.04 -7.67 -8.91
N GLY A 10 6.92 -8.09 -7.65
CA GLY A 10 7.28 -9.44 -7.21
C GLY A 10 6.31 -10.54 -7.66
N THR A 11 5.04 -10.19 -7.87
CA THR A 11 3.99 -11.13 -8.27
C THR A 11 3.46 -10.88 -9.68
N GLY A 12 3.71 -9.69 -10.24
CA GLY A 12 3.15 -9.23 -11.51
C GLY A 12 1.66 -8.89 -11.43
N GLU A 13 1.11 -8.76 -10.22
CA GLU A 13 -0.28 -8.34 -10.02
C GLU A 13 -0.41 -6.83 -10.18
N GLU A 14 -1.48 -6.39 -10.84
CA GLU A 14 -1.80 -4.99 -11.04
C GLU A 14 -3.18 -4.66 -10.47
N LEU A 15 -3.31 -3.46 -9.94
CA LEU A 15 -4.51 -2.99 -9.26
C LEU A 15 -4.79 -1.52 -9.61
N THR A 16 -6.06 -1.20 -9.88
CA THR A 16 -6.52 0.19 -9.99
C THR A 16 -7.04 0.67 -8.64
N VAL A 17 -6.47 1.76 -8.12
CA VAL A 17 -6.78 2.33 -6.80
C VAL A 17 -7.22 3.78 -6.94
N SER A 18 -8.38 4.15 -6.38
CA SER A 18 -8.78 5.56 -6.38
C SER A 18 -8.08 6.38 -5.30
N ASP A 19 -7.99 7.69 -5.51
CA ASP A 19 -7.44 8.67 -4.56
C ASP A 19 -8.19 8.77 -3.21
N LYS A 20 -9.25 7.98 -3.00
CA LYS A 20 -10.10 7.99 -1.81
C LYS A 20 -10.02 6.73 -0.95
N GLU A 21 -9.20 5.77 -1.34
CA GLU A 21 -9.08 4.49 -0.66
C GLU A 21 -7.60 4.10 -0.46
N THR A 22 -7.36 3.07 0.34
CA THR A 22 -6.00 2.57 0.56
C THR A 22 -5.70 1.45 -0.42
N ILE A 23 -4.43 1.31 -0.81
CA ILE A 23 -3.95 0.18 -1.62
C ILE A 23 -4.33 -1.15 -0.95
N LEU A 24 -4.15 -1.26 0.38
CA LEU A 24 -4.50 -2.46 1.14
C LEU A 24 -6.00 -2.77 1.03
N SER A 25 -6.88 -1.78 1.19
CA SER A 25 -8.34 -1.98 1.05
C SER A 25 -8.68 -2.59 -0.31
N ARG A 26 -8.06 -2.08 -1.38
CA ARG A 26 -8.27 -2.61 -2.72
C ARG A 26 -7.69 -3.99 -2.95
N CYS A 27 -6.54 -4.31 -2.36
CA CYS A 27 -6.00 -5.67 -2.41
C CYS A 27 -7.01 -6.67 -1.81
N LEU A 28 -7.63 -6.32 -0.68
CA LEU A 28 -8.62 -7.19 -0.03
C LEU A 28 -9.89 -7.37 -0.85
N GLU A 29 -10.32 -6.33 -1.57
CA GLU A 29 -11.51 -6.38 -2.44
C GLU A 29 -11.28 -7.25 -3.68
N GLU A 30 -10.11 -7.13 -4.31
CA GLU A 30 -9.75 -7.89 -5.52
C GLU A 30 -9.19 -9.30 -5.19
N GLY A 31 -8.97 -9.61 -3.92
CA GLY A 31 -8.43 -10.90 -3.48
C GLY A 31 -6.93 -11.07 -3.68
N ILE A 32 -6.19 -9.97 -3.81
CA ILE A 32 -4.71 -9.96 -3.84
C ILE A 32 -4.19 -10.33 -2.46
N ALA A 33 -3.31 -11.33 -2.42
CA ALA A 33 -2.80 -11.94 -1.19
C ALA A 33 -1.70 -11.09 -0.53
N GLN A 34 -2.03 -9.86 -0.14
CA GLN A 34 -1.11 -9.00 0.61
C GLN A 34 -1.11 -9.36 2.10
N GLU A 35 0.06 -9.39 2.73
CA GLU A 35 0.17 -9.63 4.17
C GLU A 35 -0.36 -8.40 4.94
N TYR A 36 -1.12 -8.63 6.02
CA TYR A 36 -1.62 -7.54 6.86
C TYR A 36 -1.96 -8.03 8.28
N SER A 37 -2.01 -7.08 9.22
CA SER A 37 -2.49 -7.34 10.58
C SER A 37 -3.27 -6.15 11.16
N CYS A 38 -2.59 -5.09 11.62
CA CYS A 38 -3.22 -4.03 12.41
C CYS A 38 -4.17 -3.10 11.64
N ARG A 39 -3.95 -2.93 10.32
CA ARG A 39 -4.69 -2.00 9.43
C ARG A 39 -4.74 -0.53 9.87
N VAL A 40 -3.86 -0.15 10.80
CA VAL A 40 -3.75 1.22 11.35
C VAL A 40 -2.33 1.78 11.24
N GLY A 41 -1.48 1.12 10.43
CA GLY A 41 -0.12 1.57 10.07
C GLY A 41 0.91 1.51 11.19
N MET A 42 0.80 0.55 12.12
CA MET A 42 1.73 0.38 13.24
C MET A 42 2.55 -0.92 13.18
N CYS A 43 1.97 -2.03 12.69
CA CYS A 43 2.61 -3.35 12.77
C CYS A 43 3.56 -3.68 11.61
N LEU A 44 3.60 -2.84 10.57
CA LEU A 44 4.43 -3.01 9.35
C LEU A 44 4.21 -4.30 8.54
N ALA A 45 3.25 -5.16 8.93
CA ALA A 45 2.94 -6.40 8.21
C ALA A 45 2.50 -6.20 6.74
N CYS A 46 1.94 -5.02 6.39
CA CYS A 46 1.53 -4.70 5.02
C CYS A 46 2.50 -3.73 4.32
N THR A 47 3.72 -3.60 4.83
CA THR A 47 4.75 -2.73 4.22
C THR A 47 5.21 -3.29 2.88
N ALA A 48 5.46 -2.40 1.93
CA ALA A 48 6.08 -2.71 0.65
C ALA A 48 7.13 -1.64 0.32
N GLU A 49 8.16 -2.04 -0.43
CA GLU A 49 9.17 -1.12 -0.97
C GLU A 49 8.63 -0.42 -2.22
N ILE A 50 8.82 0.89 -2.32
CA ILE A 50 8.45 1.67 -3.51
C ILE A 50 9.61 1.60 -4.50
N ILE A 51 9.40 0.92 -5.63
CA ILE A 51 10.40 0.85 -6.71
C ILE A 51 10.33 2.08 -7.62
N GLU A 52 9.11 2.56 -7.91
CA GLU A 52 8.85 3.75 -8.71
C GLU A 52 7.54 4.42 -8.26
N GLY A 53 7.49 5.75 -8.30
CA GLY A 53 6.32 6.54 -7.93
C GLY A 53 6.36 7.08 -6.50
N GLU A 54 5.25 7.69 -6.08
CA GLU A 54 5.11 8.30 -4.75
C GLU A 54 3.73 7.97 -4.18
N VAL A 55 3.64 7.81 -2.87
CA VAL A 55 2.37 7.56 -2.16
C VAL A 55 2.20 8.51 -0.98
N THR A 56 0.96 8.78 -0.61
CA THR A 56 0.65 9.44 0.66
C THR A 56 0.27 8.38 1.70
N GLN A 57 0.96 8.38 2.84
CA GLN A 57 0.79 7.36 3.88
C GLN A 57 0.45 7.97 5.26
N PRO A 58 -0.75 8.55 5.42
CA PRO A 58 -1.11 9.34 6.62
C PRO A 58 -1.20 8.52 7.92
N ALA A 59 -1.21 7.19 7.81
CA ALA A 59 -1.31 6.27 8.94
C ALA A 59 0.01 5.56 9.27
N ALA A 60 1.11 5.82 8.55
CA ALA A 60 2.37 5.07 8.68
C ALA A 60 3.19 5.46 9.91
N ARG A 61 2.66 5.12 11.10
CA ARG A 61 3.22 5.44 12.40
C ARG A 61 4.29 4.45 12.87
N GLY A 62 4.41 3.32 12.19
CA GLY A 62 5.37 2.27 12.52
C GLY A 62 6.79 2.53 11.99
N PHE A 63 6.94 3.41 11.00
CA PHE A 63 8.25 3.78 10.45
C PHE A 63 8.91 4.86 11.29
N THR A 64 10.24 4.81 11.34
CA THR A 64 11.05 5.98 11.68
C THR A 64 11.00 7.02 10.56
N ASP A 65 11.43 8.26 10.84
CA ASP A 65 11.47 9.32 9.84
C ASP A 65 12.35 8.93 8.64
N GLU A 66 13.48 8.23 8.87
CA GLU A 66 14.38 7.76 7.80
C GLU A 66 13.78 6.65 6.93
N GLU A 67 12.89 5.81 7.47
CA GLU A 67 12.23 4.75 6.70
C GLU A 67 10.99 5.24 5.93
N ALA A 68 10.49 6.44 6.26
CA ALA A 68 9.31 7.03 5.63
C ALA A 68 9.65 7.92 4.42
N GLU A 69 10.93 8.30 4.27
CA GLU A 69 11.51 9.00 3.12
C GLU A 69 11.90 8.03 1.99
#